data_AF-A0A7X9FC33-F1
#
_entry.id   AF-A0A7X9FC33-F1
#
_cell.length_a   1.000
_cell.length_b   1.000
_cell.length_c   1.000
_cell.angle_alpha   90.00
_cell.angle_beta   90.00
_cell.angle_gamma   90.00
#
_symmetry.space_group_name_H-M   'P 1'
#
loop_
_entity.id
_entity.type
_entity.pdbx_description
1 polymer ?
#
loop_
_entity_poly.entity_id
_entity_poly.type
_entity_poly.pdbx_seq_one_letter_code
_entity_poly.pdbx_strand_id
1 'polypeptide(L)'
;MSLLANLDVGSLAQAVAGQQRYIDPARQFILDHFGQNGLYAAYFLVGVIVLLAVYKLIKLSLELVFFVAIPSALTAFVLSYVLPYSFFYLLPATTALFTLGLVIRMVAFSRD
;
A
#
# COMPACT_ATOMS: atom_id res chain seq x y z
N MET A 1 -17.35 -22.56 8.39
CA MET A 1 -18.23 -21.37 8.33
C MET A 1 -18.32 -20.74 9.74
N SER A 2 -17.20 -20.23 10.29
CA SER A 2 -17.18 -19.70 11.69
C SER A 2 -16.02 -18.75 12.03
N LEU A 3 -15.13 -18.39 11.09
CA LEU A 3 -14.03 -17.44 11.37
C LEU A 3 -14.47 -15.96 11.44
N LEU A 4 -15.73 -15.66 11.15
CA LEU A 4 -16.27 -14.29 11.19
C LEU A 4 -17.01 -13.95 12.49
N ALA A 5 -17.16 -14.90 13.43
CA ALA A 5 -17.96 -14.72 14.65
C ALA A 5 -17.13 -14.34 15.90
N ASN A 6 -15.80 -14.21 15.79
CA ASN A 6 -14.89 -13.97 16.92
C ASN A 6 -14.00 -12.73 16.71
N LEU A 7 -14.52 -11.71 16.01
CA LEU A 7 -13.99 -10.35 16.14
C LEU A 7 -14.45 -9.84 17.51
N ASP A 8 -13.63 -10.11 18.52
CA ASP A 8 -13.84 -9.62 19.88
C ASP A 8 -13.93 -8.09 19.86
N VAL A 9 -15.16 -7.59 19.98
CA VAL A 9 -15.48 -6.17 20.02
C VAL A 9 -14.71 -5.47 21.17
N GLY A 10 -14.32 -6.23 22.21
CA GLY A 10 -13.44 -5.76 23.28
C GLY A 10 -12.04 -5.36 22.80
N SER A 11 -11.41 -6.18 21.96
CA SER A 11 -10.09 -5.88 21.37
C SER A 11 -10.10 -4.66 20.45
N LEU A 12 -11.17 -4.46 19.67
CA LEU A 12 -11.36 -3.29 18.81
C LEU A 12 -11.61 -2.03 19.65
N ALA A 13 -12.40 -2.14 20.72
CA ALA A 13 -12.64 -1.04 21.65
C ALA A 13 -11.36 -0.62 22.38
N GLN A 14 -10.49 -1.57 22.76
CA GLN A 14 -9.18 -1.28 23.34
C GLN A 14 -8.23 -0.62 22.34
N ALA A 15 -8.23 -1.03 21.08
CA ALA A 15 -7.42 -0.39 20.03
C ALA A 15 -7.86 1.07 19.79
N VAL A 16 -9.17 1.32 19.72
CA VAL A 16 -9.73 2.67 19.53
C VAL A 16 -9.50 3.56 20.75
N ALA A 17 -9.67 3.02 21.97
CA ALA A 17 -9.41 3.75 23.22
C ALA A 17 -7.92 4.09 23.38
N GLY A 18 -7.02 3.19 22.98
CA GLY A 18 -5.59 3.45 22.93
C GLY A 18 -5.24 4.59 21.98
N GLN A 19 -5.90 4.63 20.82
CA GLN A 19 -5.68 5.67 19.82
C GLN A 19 -6.26 7.04 20.23
N GLN A 20 -7.43 7.06 20.87
CA GLN A 20 -8.06 8.30 21.39
C GLN A 20 -7.17 9.00 22.43
N ARG A 21 -6.46 8.23 23.27
CA ARG A 21 -5.54 8.76 24.29
C ARG A 21 -4.42 9.65 23.71
N TYR A 22 -4.04 9.46 22.45
CA TYR A 22 -3.03 10.28 21.76
C TYR A 22 -3.63 11.42 20.94
N ILE A 23 -4.87 11.29 20.46
CA ILE A 23 -5.52 12.27 19.60
C ILE A 23 -6.05 13.46 20.40
N ASP A 24 -6.62 13.22 21.58
CA ASP A 24 -7.22 14.25 22.42
C ASP A 24 -6.25 15.35 22.88
N PRO A 25 -5.04 15.04 23.40
CA PRO A 25 -4.09 16.09 23.80
C PRO A 25 -3.56 16.90 22.61
N ALA A 26 -3.33 16.26 21.45
CA ALA A 26 -2.90 16.94 20.24
C ALA A 26 -3.98 17.89 19.70
N ARG A 27 -5.25 17.48 19.77
CA ARG A 27 -6.40 18.31 19.39
C ARG A 27 -6.54 19.53 20.28
N GLN A 28 -6.41 19.37 21.60
CA GLN A 28 -6.47 20.48 22.55
C GLN A 28 -5.33 21.47 22.33
N PHE A 29 -4.10 20.98 22.12
CA PHE A 29 -2.94 21.83 21.84
C PHE A 29 -3.15 22.72 20.60
N ILE A 30 -3.70 22.16 19.51
CA ILE A 30 -3.98 22.91 18.28
C ILE A 30 -5.09 23.95 18.50
N LEU A 31 -6.14 23.57 19.24
CA LEU A 31 -7.23 24.49 19.57
C LEU A 31 -6.77 25.65 20.44
N ASP A 32 -5.91 25.41 21.41
CA ASP A 32 -5.43 26.43 22.34
C ASP A 32 -4.48 27.44 21.68
N HIS A 33 -3.67 27.00 20.70
CA HIS A 33 -2.69 27.86 20.03
C HIS A 33 -3.19 28.50 18.73
N PHE A 34 -4.03 27.80 17.97
CA PHE A 34 -4.45 28.21 16.62
C PHE A 34 -5.97 28.37 16.49
N GLY A 35 -6.72 28.08 17.55
CA GLY A 35 -8.17 28.18 17.55
C GLY A 35 -8.84 27.18 16.61
N GLN A 36 -10.13 27.44 16.35
CA GLN A 36 -10.97 26.57 15.52
C GLN A 36 -10.48 26.55 14.05
N ASN A 37 -10.00 27.68 13.54
CA ASN A 37 -9.44 27.78 12.19
C ASN A 37 -8.17 26.94 12.00
N GLY A 38 -7.30 26.89 13.02
CA GLY A 38 -6.12 26.03 13.02
C GLY A 38 -6.46 24.53 13.02
N LEU A 39 -7.52 24.15 13.73
CA LEU A 39 -7.98 22.76 13.72
C LEU A 39 -8.49 22.33 12.33
N TYR A 40 -9.24 23.20 11.63
CA TYR A 40 -9.67 22.91 10.25
C TYR A 40 -8.49 22.80 9.29
N ALA A 41 -7.47 23.66 9.42
CA ALA A 41 -6.26 23.58 8.61
C ALA A 41 -5.48 22.28 8.86
N ALA A 42 -5.39 21.82 10.11
CA ALA A 42 -4.75 20.56 10.46
C ALA A 42 -5.47 19.35 9.83
N TYR A 43 -6.81 19.31 9.89
CA TYR A 43 -7.57 18.26 9.21
C TYR A 43 -7.38 18.27 7.69
N PHE A 44 -7.35 19.45 7.08
CA PHE A 44 -7.10 19.59 5.66
C PHE A 44 -5.71 19.09 5.27
N LEU A 45 -4.68 19.46 6.05
CA LEU A 45 -3.31 19.00 5.84
C LEU A 45 -3.20 17.47 5.91
N VAL A 46 -3.79 16.85 6.94
CA VAL A 46 -3.83 15.38 7.06
C VAL A 46 -4.54 14.76 5.87
N GLY A 47 -5.66 15.35 5.44
CA GLY A 47 -6.38 14.92 4.24
C GLY A 47 -5.52 14.95 2.98
N VAL A 48 -4.74 16.02 2.76
CA VAL A 48 -3.83 16.12 1.62
C VAL A 48 -2.72 15.08 1.68
N ILE A 49 -2.14 14.83 2.86
CA ILE A 49 -1.10 13.80 3.04
C ILE A 49 -1.66 12.42 2.68
N VAL A 50 -2.85 12.10 3.17
CA VAL A 50 -3.54 10.82 2.86
C VAL A 50 -3.81 10.72 1.36
N LEU A 51 -4.33 11.78 0.73
CA LEU A 51 -4.59 11.80 -0.70
C LEU A 51 -3.31 11.57 -1.52
N LEU A 52 -2.19 12.20 -1.13
CA LEU A 52 -0.90 12.06 -1.78
C LEU A 52 -0.35 10.64 -1.63
N ALA A 53 -0.53 10.02 -0.46
CA ALA A 53 -0.18 8.62 -0.23
C ALA A 53 -0.99 7.67 -1.13
N VAL A 54 -2.31 7.87 -1.23
CA VAL A 54 -3.19 7.09 -2.11
C VAL A 54 -2.79 7.26 -3.57
N TYR A 55 -2.52 8.50 -4.01
CA TYR A 55 -2.06 8.77 -5.37
C TYR A 55 -0.75 8.05 -5.70
N LYS A 56 0.23 8.09 -4.78
CA LYS A 56 1.50 7.36 -4.95
C LYS A 56 1.28 5.85 -5.03
N LEU A 57 0.39 5.28 -4.21
CA LEU A 57 0.04 3.86 -4.25
C LEU A 57 -0.57 3.46 -5.59
N ILE A 58 -1.54 4.24 -6.10
CA ILE A 58 -2.18 3.98 -7.39
C ILE A 58 -1.14 4.00 -8.52
N LYS A 59 -0.26 5.00 -8.52
CA LYS A 59 0.81 5.11 -9.51
C LYS A 59 1.75 3.89 -9.45
N LEU A 60 2.12 3.45 -8.26
CA LEU A 60 2.96 2.28 -8.05
C LEU A 60 2.27 1.00 -8.51
N SER A 61 0.96 0.85 -8.25
CA SER A 61 0.18 -0.30 -8.73
C SER A 61 0.09 -0.33 -10.25
N LEU A 62 -0.10 0.81 -10.91
CA LEU A 62 -0.06 0.91 -12.37
C LEU A 62 1.32 0.52 -12.93
N GLU A 63 2.39 1.03 -12.31
CA GLU A 63 3.75 0.71 -12.72
C GLU A 63 4.05 -0.78 -12.55
N LEU A 64 3.58 -1.41 -11.48
CA LEU A 64 3.67 -2.85 -11.28
C LEU A 64 2.97 -3.64 -12.40
N VAL A 65 1.75 -3.25 -12.79
CA VAL A 65 1.03 -3.94 -13.87
C VAL A 65 1.78 -3.80 -15.20
N PHE A 66 2.20 -2.59 -15.56
CA PHE A 66 2.86 -2.34 -16.84
C PHE A 66 4.29 -2.90 -16.92
N PHE A 67 5.06 -2.86 -15.83
CA PHE A 67 6.46 -3.30 -15.82
C PHE A 67 6.67 -4.73 -15.33
N VAL A 68 5.70 -5.32 -14.64
CA VAL A 68 5.84 -6.69 -14.11
C VAL A 68 4.82 -7.60 -14.76
N ALA A 69 3.52 -7.31 -14.63
CA ALA A 69 2.49 -8.25 -15.06
C ALA A 69 2.43 -8.47 -16.58
N ILE A 70 2.52 -7.40 -17.37
CA ILE A 70 2.52 -7.50 -18.83
C ILE A 70 3.77 -8.25 -19.36
N PRO A 71 5.01 -7.85 -19.02
CA PRO A 71 6.19 -8.54 -19.52
C PRO A 71 6.33 -9.95 -18.94
N SER A 72 5.92 -10.21 -17.70
CA SER A 72 5.94 -11.56 -17.15
C SER A 72 4.96 -12.48 -17.88
N ALA A 73 3.74 -12.03 -18.14
CA ALA A 73 2.75 -12.81 -18.88
C ALA A 73 3.21 -13.10 -20.32
N LEU A 74 3.76 -12.10 -21.02
CA LEU A 74 4.33 -12.29 -22.36
C LEU A 74 5.49 -13.28 -22.35
N THR A 75 6.41 -13.13 -21.39
CA THR A 75 7.58 -14.01 -21.27
C THR A 75 7.18 -15.44 -20.91
N ALA A 76 6.25 -15.60 -19.97
CA ALA A 76 5.68 -16.90 -19.60
C ALA A 76 4.96 -17.58 -20.76
N PHE A 77 4.26 -16.81 -21.60
CA PHE A 77 3.59 -17.33 -22.79
C PHE A 77 4.60 -17.84 -23.83
N VAL A 78 5.64 -17.05 -24.14
CA VAL A 78 6.70 -17.47 -25.06
C VAL A 78 7.47 -18.67 -24.51
N LEU A 79 7.84 -18.66 -23.23
CA LEU A 79 8.54 -19.79 -22.61
C LEU A 79 7.66 -21.05 -22.58
N SER A 80 6.35 -20.92 -22.35
CA SER A 80 5.43 -22.06 -22.37
C SER A 80 5.30 -22.70 -23.75
N TYR A 81 5.64 -21.99 -24.82
CA TYR A 81 5.67 -22.54 -26.17
C TYR A 81 6.97 -23.31 -26.47
N VAL A 82 8.06 -22.94 -25.81
CA VAL A 82 9.40 -23.53 -26.03
C VAL A 82 9.72 -24.64 -25.03
N LEU A 83 9.23 -24.53 -23.80
CA LEU A 83 9.45 -25.49 -22.72
C LEU A 83 8.22 -26.39 -22.52
N PRO A 84 8.39 -27.65 -22.06
CA PRO A 84 7.28 -28.57 -21.77
C PRO A 84 6.53 -28.22 -20.46
N TYR A 85 6.63 -26.98 -19.99
CA TYR A 85 5.98 -26.49 -18.78
C TYR A 85 4.77 -25.66 -19.14
N SER A 86 3.69 -25.79 -18.36
CA SER A 86 2.48 -25.03 -18.58
C SER A 86 2.65 -23.56 -18.23
N PHE A 87 1.93 -22.69 -18.94
CA PHE A 87 1.86 -21.25 -18.69
C PHE A 87 1.65 -20.91 -17.21
N PHE A 88 0.72 -21.61 -16.55
CA PHE A 88 0.41 -21.41 -15.13
C PHE A 88 1.56 -21.76 -14.18
N TYR A 89 2.50 -22.61 -14.61
CA TYR A 89 3.71 -22.96 -13.85
C TYR A 89 4.83 -21.94 -14.07
N LEU A 90 4.90 -21.33 -15.26
CA LEU A 90 5.93 -20.36 -15.63
C LEU A 90 5.59 -18.92 -15.23
N LEU A 91 4.31 -18.58 -15.10
CA LEU A 91 3.85 -17.24 -14.74
C LEU A 91 4.31 -16.79 -13.35
N PRO A 92 4.26 -17.60 -12.28
CA PRO A 92 4.77 -17.20 -10.97
C PRO A 92 6.29 -16.97 -10.99
N ALA A 93 7.05 -17.81 -11.70
CA ALA A 93 8.50 -17.72 -11.79
C ALA A 93 8.97 -16.47 -12.56
N THR A 94 8.34 -16.19 -13.71
CA THR A 94 8.62 -14.98 -14.50
C THR A 94 8.17 -13.73 -13.75
N THR A 95 7.02 -13.75 -13.09
CA THR A 95 6.53 -12.61 -12.28
C THR A 95 7.48 -12.33 -11.13
N ALA A 96 8.00 -13.35 -10.45
CA ALA A 96 9.02 -13.20 -9.41
C ALA A 96 10.30 -12.55 -9.97
N LEU A 97 10.79 -12.99 -11.13
CA LEU A 97 11.97 -12.41 -11.79
C LEU A 97 11.78 -10.92 -12.13
N PHE A 98 10.66 -10.55 -12.76
CA PHE A 98 10.39 -9.15 -13.10
C PHE A 98 10.13 -8.29 -11.86
N THR A 99 9.52 -8.85 -10.81
CA THR A 99 9.34 -8.16 -9.52
C THR A 99 10.70 -7.87 -8.88
N LEU A 100 11.59 -8.85 -8.87
CA LEU A 100 12.93 -8.71 -8.30
C LEU A 100 13.76 -7.69 -9.11
N GLY A 101 13.64 -7.69 -10.44
CA GLY A 101 14.22 -6.67 -11.30
C GLY A 101 13.71 -5.25 -11.01
N LEU A 102 12.40 -5.10 -10.77
CA LEU A 102 11.80 -3.79 -10.42
C LEU A 102 12.28 -3.31 -9.05
N VAL A 103 12.37 -4.19 -8.05
CA VAL A 103 12.89 -3.84 -6.71
C VAL A 103 14.35 -3.40 -6.80
N ILE A 104 15.20 -4.10 -7.56
CA ILE A 104 16.60 -3.70 -7.76
C ILE A 104 16.66 -2.32 -8.41
N ARG A 105 15.87 -2.07 -9.46
CA ARG A 105 15.81 -0.76 -10.12
C ARG A 105 15.36 0.34 -9.16
N MET A 106 14.33 0.08 -8.36
CA MET A 106 13.79 1.04 -7.40
C MET A 106 14.80 1.38 -6.30
N VAL A 107 15.54 0.38 -5.79
CA VAL A 107 16.61 0.59 -4.80
C VAL A 107 17.80 1.32 -5.41
N ALA A 108 18.18 1.01 -6.65
CA ALA A 108 19.25 1.70 -7.36
C ALA A 108 18.91 3.17 -7.62
N PHE A 109 17.67 3.46 -8.03
CA PHE A 109 17.19 4.83 -8.30
C PHE A 109 17.00 5.67 -7.02
N SER A 110 16.89 5.04 -5.84
CA SER A 110 16.81 5.76 -4.56
C SER A 110 18.18 6.21 -4.02
N ARG A 111 19.29 5.85 -4.68
CA ARG A 111 20.66 6.20 -4.27
C ARG A 111 21.28 7.37 -5.03
N ASP A 112 20.60 7.87 -6.07
CA ASP A 112 20.96 9.09 -6.81
C ASP A 112 20.02 10.24 -6.40
#